data_AF-A0A962JNL2-F1
#
_entry.id   AF-A0A962JNL2-F1
#
_cell.length_a   1.000
_cell.length_b   1.000
_cell.length_c   1.000
_cell.angle_alpha   90.00
_cell.angle_beta   90.00
_cell.angle_gamma   90.00
#
_symmetry.space_group_name_H-M   'P 1'
#
loop_
_entity.id
_entity.type
_entity.pdbx_description
1 polymer ?
#
loop_
_entity_poly.entity_id
_entity_poly.type
_entity_poly.pdbx_seq_one_letter_code
_entity_poly.pdbx_strand_id
1 'polypeptide(L)'
;MRHIISVLIENEAGALSRLVGLFSQRGYNIETLTVAPTDDETLSRLTLTTSGDDHKIEQVTKQLNKLVEVVKVVDLSEGEHIERELMLIKVKATGA
;
A
#
# COMPACT_ATOMS: atom_id res chain seq x y z
N MET A 1 -7.31 -5.01 -13.17
CA MET A 1 -7.37 -6.10 -12.17
C MET A 1 -7.02 -5.53 -10.81
N ARG A 2 -7.19 -6.28 -9.70
CA ARG A 2 -6.74 -5.84 -8.35
C ARG A 2 -5.25 -6.12 -8.23
N HIS A 3 -4.49 -5.13 -7.80
CA HIS A 3 -3.05 -5.21 -7.56
C HIS A 3 -2.74 -4.92 -6.10
N ILE A 4 -1.77 -5.65 -5.55
CA ILE A 4 -1.32 -5.52 -4.16
C ILE A 4 0.14 -5.08 -4.19
N ILE A 5 0.38 -3.82 -3.87
CA ILE A 5 1.72 -3.22 -3.92
C ILE A 5 2.28 -3.17 -2.51
N SER A 6 3.42 -3.83 -2.32
CA SER A 6 4.22 -3.74 -1.10
C SER A 6 5.37 -2.77 -1.31
N VAL A 7 5.48 -1.80 -0.41
CA VAL A 7 6.51 -0.76 -0.45
C VAL A 7 7.26 -0.78 0.88
N LEU A 8 8.58 -0.90 0.82
CA LEU A 8 9.46 -0.69 1.96
C LEU A 8 9.94 0.77 1.91
N ILE A 9 9.69 1.51 2.99
CA ILE A 9 10.00 2.94 3.09
C ILE A 9 10.80 3.24 4.35
N GLU A 10 11.56 4.33 4.34
CA GLU A 10 12.15 4.91 5.55
C GLU A 10 11.05 5.36 6.51
N ASN A 11 11.23 5.06 7.80
CA ASN A 11 10.29 5.40 8.86
C ASN A 11 10.46 6.86 9.32
N GLU A 12 10.30 7.80 8.38
CA GLU A 12 10.43 9.23 8.63
C GLU A 12 9.10 9.97 8.50
N ALA A 13 9.01 11.10 9.21
CA ALA A 13 7.85 11.97 9.14
C ALA A 13 7.62 12.47 7.70
N GLY A 14 6.41 12.24 7.18
CA GLY A 14 5.99 12.69 5.86
C GLY A 14 6.29 11.73 4.70
N ALA A 15 7.02 10.64 4.92
CA ALA A 15 7.22 9.60 3.89
C ALA A 15 5.86 9.03 3.41
N LEU A 16 4.98 8.68 4.35
CA LEU A 16 3.61 8.24 4.06
C LEU A 16 2.81 9.30 3.28
N SER A 17 2.88 10.56 3.70
CA SER A 17 2.11 11.65 3.07
C SER A 17 2.55 11.89 1.63
N ARG A 18 3.85 11.80 1.33
CA ARG A 18 4.38 11.93 -0.04
C ARG A 18 3.89 10.78 -0.93
N LEU A 19 3.91 9.56 -0.40
CA LEU A 19 3.41 8.38 -1.11
C LEU A 19 1.91 8.51 -1.42
N VAL A 20 1.07 8.80 -0.43
CA VAL A 20 -0.38 8.99 -0.63
C VAL A 20 -0.66 10.17 -1.57
N GLY A 21 0.12 11.25 -1.45
CA GLY A 21 0.04 12.41 -2.34
C GLY A 21 0.27 12.06 -3.81
N LEU A 22 1.18 11.12 -4.10
CA LEU A 22 1.43 10.64 -5.46
C LEU A 22 0.20 9.99 -6.09
N PHE A 23 -0.50 9.13 -5.32
CA PHE A 23 -1.74 8.50 -5.78
C PHE A 23 -2.83 9.54 -6.02
N SER A 24 -3.01 10.48 -5.08
CA SER A 24 -4.03 11.53 -5.20
C SER A 24 -3.77 12.46 -6.39
N GLN A 25 -2.53 12.89 -6.63
CA GLN A 25 -2.18 13.80 -7.73
C GLN A 25 -2.37 13.17 -9.11
N ARG A 26 -2.21 11.85 -9.21
CA ARG A 26 -2.32 11.10 -10.46
C ARG A 26 -3.72 10.52 -10.69
N GLY A 27 -4.64 10.70 -9.74
CA GLY A 27 -5.99 10.15 -9.82
C GLY A 27 -6.02 8.63 -9.74
N TYR A 28 -5.06 8.02 -9.05
CA TYR A 28 -5.05 6.58 -8.79
C TYR A 28 -5.88 6.28 -7.54
N ASN A 29 -6.76 5.29 -7.62
CA ASN A 29 -7.59 4.88 -6.50
C ASN A 29 -6.78 4.04 -5.51
N ILE A 30 -6.91 4.31 -4.22
CA ILE A 30 -6.40 3.43 -3.16
C ILE A 30 -7.62 2.75 -2.54
N GLU A 31 -7.68 1.43 -2.59
CA GLU A 31 -8.78 0.65 -2.00
C GLU A 31 -8.50 0.36 -0.53
N THR A 32 -7.30 -0.15 -0.23
CA THR A 32 -6.83 -0.32 1.14
C THR A 32 -5.38 0.14 1.26
N LEU A 33 -5.00 0.55 2.47
CA LEU A 33 -3.64 0.95 2.81
C LEU A 33 -3.38 0.59 4.26
N THR A 34 -2.31 -0.17 4.49
CA THR A 34 -1.79 -0.49 5.82
C THR A 34 -0.32 -0.14 5.86
N VAL A 35 0.13 0.46 6.96
CA VAL A 35 1.54 0.77 7.19
C VAL A 35 1.91 0.46 8.63
N ALA A 36 3.06 -0.17 8.84
CA ALA A 36 3.62 -0.43 10.15
C ALA A 36 5.15 -0.52 10.08
N PRO A 37 5.86 -0.23 11.18
CA PRO A 37 7.29 -0.51 11.30
C PRO A 37 7.59 -1.99 11.06
N THR A 38 8.77 -2.28 10.53
CA THR A 38 9.29 -3.65 10.41
C THR A 38 10.08 -4.05 11.67
N ASP A 39 10.72 -5.22 11.66
CA ASP A 39 11.66 -5.61 12.72
C ASP A 39 12.86 -4.63 12.82
N ASP A 40 13.18 -3.96 11.71
CA ASP A 40 14.03 -2.77 11.69
C ASP A 40 13.14 -1.53 11.87
N GLU A 41 13.26 -0.85 13.01
CA GLU A 41 12.46 0.33 13.36
C GLU A 41 12.73 1.54 12.45
N THR A 42 13.84 1.54 11.70
CA THR A 42 14.15 2.58 10.71
C THR A 42 13.36 2.41 9.42
N LEU A 43 12.71 1.26 9.23
CA LEU A 43 11.94 0.92 8.05
C LEU A 43 10.49 0.63 8.39
N SER A 44 9.59 1.12 7.54
CA SER A 44 8.18 0.77 7.55
C SER A 44 7.81 -0.01 6.31
N ARG A 45 6.94 -1.00 6.46
CA ARG A 45 6.30 -1.69 5.33
C ARG A 45 4.90 -1.13 5.14
N LEU A 46 4.67 -0.62 3.94
CA LEU A 46 3.37 -0.22 3.46
C LEU A 46 2.84 -1.29 2.50
N THR A 47 1.60 -1.71 2.69
CA THR A 47 0.87 -2.57 1.76
C THR A 47 -0.39 -1.84 1.36
N LEU A 48 -0.57 -1.63 0.05
CA LEU A 48 -1.77 -1.01 -0.50
C LEU A 48 -2.39 -1.90 -1.57
N THR A 49 -3.71 -1.81 -1.71
CA THR A 49 -4.41 -2.41 -2.84
C THR A 49 -5.03 -1.33 -3.72
N THR A 50 -4.99 -1.57 -5.02
CA THR A 50 -5.51 -0.65 -6.03
C THR A 50 -6.06 -1.46 -7.21
N SER A 51 -6.92 -0.83 -8.00
CA SER A 51 -7.44 -1.39 -9.24
C SER A 51 -7.00 -0.54 -10.44
N GLY A 52 -6.50 -1.22 -11.47
CA GLY A 52 -5.96 -0.56 -12.66
C GLY A 52 -5.74 -1.52 -13.81
N ASP A 53 -5.40 -0.98 -14.97
CA ASP A 53 -4.75 -1.73 -16.04
C ASP A 53 -3.24 -1.86 -15.74
N ASP A 54 -2.58 -2.86 -16.33
CA ASP A 54 -1.17 -3.15 -16.06
C ASP A 54 -0.27 -1.94 -16.37
N HIS A 55 -0.64 -1.12 -17.35
CA HIS A 55 0.10 0.08 -17.71
C HIS A 55 0.08 1.14 -16.60
N LYS A 56 -1.08 1.37 -15.96
CA LYS A 56 -1.19 2.27 -14.80
C LYS A 56 -0.38 1.75 -13.63
N ILE A 57 -0.40 0.45 -13.37
CA ILE A 57 0.34 -0.16 -12.25
C ILE A 57 1.84 -0.08 -12.47
N GLU A 58 2.30 -0.34 -13.69
CA GLU A 58 3.70 -0.15 -14.07
C GLU A 58 4.12 1.31 -13.87
N GLN A 59 3.27 2.27 -14.25
CA GLN A 59 3.53 3.69 -13.99
C GLN A 59 3.59 4.01 -12.49
N VAL A 60 2.63 3.55 -11.70
CA VAL A 60 2.63 3.72 -10.23
C VAL A 60 3.95 3.22 -9.65
N THR A 61 4.34 1.99 -10.00
CA THR A 61 5.58 1.36 -9.54
C THR A 61 6.80 2.19 -9.92
N LYS A 62 6.88 2.68 -11.17
CA LYS A 62 7.97 3.56 -11.62
C LYS A 62 8.01 4.88 -10.87
N GLN A 63 6.86 5.46 -10.52
CA GLN A 63 6.81 6.72 -9.79
C GLN A 63 7.17 6.54 -8.31
N LEU A 64 6.75 5.45 -7.69
CA LEU A 64 7.14 5.09 -6.32
C LEU A 64 8.66 4.91 -6.21
N ASN A 65 9.29 4.22 -7.16
CA ASN A 65 10.75 4.05 -7.20
C ASN A 65 11.55 5.36 -7.37
N LYS A 66 10.90 6.49 -7.69
CA LYS A 66 11.57 7.80 -7.78
C LYS A 66 11.58 8.56 -6.46
N LEU A 67 10.78 8.14 -5.48
CA LEU A 67 10.78 8.74 -4.16
C LEU A 67 12.02 8.29 -3.41
N VAL A 68 12.74 9.25 -2.81
CA VAL A 68 14.01 9.00 -2.12
C VAL A 68 13.79 8.08 -0.92
N GLU A 69 12.65 8.19 -0.24
CA GLU A 69 12.33 7.42 0.96
C GLU A 69 11.92 5.96 0.64
N VAL A 70 11.73 5.62 -0.63
CA VAL A 70 11.31 4.29 -1.05
C VAL A 70 12.54 3.42 -1.27
N VAL A 71 12.70 2.42 -0.39
CA VAL A 71 13.80 1.46 -0.45
C VAL A 71 13.50 0.35 -1.46
N LYS A 72 12.24 -0.10 -1.52
CA LYS A 72 11.83 -1.20 -2.41
C LYS A 72 10.34 -1.15 -2.73
N VAL A 73 9.99 -1.47 -3.97
CA VAL A 73 8.60 -1.69 -4.42
C VAL A 73 8.47 -3.09 -5.00
N VAL A 74 7.40 -3.80 -4.64
CA VAL A 74 7.07 -5.13 -5.17
C VAL A 74 5.57 -5.20 -5.45
N ASP A 75 5.19 -5.61 -6.67
CA ASP A 75 3.82 -6.05 -6.93
C ASP A 75 3.69 -7.51 -6.49
N LEU A 76 2.93 -7.75 -5.42
CA LEU A 76 2.70 -9.09 -4.88
C LEU A 76 1.71 -9.88 -5.74
N SER A 77 0.91 -9.22 -6.59
CA SER A 77 -0.07 -9.88 -7.44
C SER A 77 0.55 -10.66 -8.61
N GLU A 78 1.82 -10.44 -8.93
CA GLU A 78 2.54 -11.16 -9.98
C GLU A 78 3.02 -12.57 -9.56
N GLY A 79 2.95 -12.90 -8.27
CA GLY A 79 3.44 -14.17 -7.73
C GLY A 79 2.54 -14.77 -6.65
N GLU A 80 2.91 -15.96 -6.19
CA GLU A 80 2.28 -16.56 -5.01
C GLU A 80 2.54 -15.70 -3.77
N HIS A 81 1.48 -15.35 -3.06
CA HIS A 81 1.55 -14.52 -1.87
C HIS A 81 0.46 -14.90 -0.87
N ILE A 82 0.61 -14.41 0.36
CA ILE A 82 -0.40 -14.53 1.42
C ILE A 82 -0.84 -13.13 1.81
N GLU A 83 -2.14 -12.86 1.70
CA GLU A 83 -2.76 -11.64 2.22
C GLU A 83 -3.69 -11.94 3.40
N ARG A 84 -3.74 -11.03 4.38
CA ARG A 84 -4.61 -11.10 5.55
C ARG A 84 -5.07 -9.69 5.90
N GLU A 85 -6.34 -9.56 6.25
CA GLU A 85 -6.90 -8.32 6.78
C GLU A 85 -7.60 -8.62 8.12
N LEU A 86 -7.67 -7.60 8.97
CA LEU A 86 -8.39 -7.63 10.24
C LEU A 86 -9.57 -6.69 10.14
N MET A 87 -10.77 -7.20 10.41
CA MET A 87 -11.98 -6.39 10.47
C MET A 87 -12.69 -6.60 11.81
N LEU A 88 -13.08 -5.50 12.45
CA LEU A 88 -13.88 -5.49 13.67
C LEU A 88 -15.28 -5.01 13.33
N ILE A 89 -16.29 -5.88 13.49
CA ILE A 89 -17.68 -5.56 13.12
C ILE A 89 -18.53 -5.43 14.39
N LYS A 90 -19.15 -4.27 14.58
CA LYS A 90 -20.21 -4.08 15.59
C LYS A 90 -21.55 -4.50 14.99
N VAL A 91 -22.20 -5.50 15.59
CA VAL A 91 -23.51 -5.98 15.15
C VAL A 91 -24.61 -5.53 16.10
N LYS A 92 -25.80 -5.26 15.56
CA LYS A 92 -27.00 -5.08 16.37
C LYS A 92 -27.44 -6.46 16.88
N ALA A 93 -27.17 -6.74 18.15
CA ALA A 93 -27.52 -8.00 18.80
C ALA A 93 -28.87 -7.88 19.52
N THR A 94 -29.97 -7.71 18.77
CA THR A 94 -31.32 -7.80 19.33
C THR A 94 -31.81 -9.25 19.22
N GLY A 95 -31.55 -10.05 20.26
CA GLY A 95 -32.19 -11.35 20.48
C GLY A 95 -33.57 -11.21 21.14
N ALA A 96 -34.42 -12.22 20.99
CA ALA A 96 -35.86 -12.26 21.30
C ALA A 96 -36.26 -11.86 22.73
#